data_AF-A0A938VIY3-F1
#
_entry.id   AF-A0A938VIY3-F1
#
_cell.length_a   1.000
_cell.length_b   1.000
_cell.length_c   1.000
_cell.angle_alpha   90.00
_cell.angle_beta   90.00
_cell.angle_gamma   90.00
#
_symmetry.space_group_name_H-M   'P 1'
#
loop_
_entity.id
_entity.type
_entity.pdbx_description
1 polymer ?
#
loop_
_entity_poly.entity_id
_entity_poly.type
_entity_poly.pdbx_seq_one_letter_code
_entity_poly.pdbx_strand_id
1 'polypeptide(L)'
;TADANSYLDHFDEVLFQLESISDIHFGPWQIYKAQRDNGVVVTMDGHGGDEALGGYQWYLESALKDSIRQFSIPRTLELVSILRGLDPFPNENFYLKGLQKVIRPGTLQKQSWLRMKPAEAQNPVLAADQQQLKGDALFKKLYIDFHISQLPTVLRNFDRLSMAHGVEVRAPLMDWRLICFAFSLPSSSKIGQGFTKRILRDAVSDILPESVRRRTQKLGFPNLEQAWTSNRSREFMSDIVHSAEFRQSPVWDAEKISKILQAANSDKEGNQLHRVWLHVQAASLMRLFDARKRSFA
;
A
#
# COMPACT_ATOMS: atom_id res chain seq x y z
N THR A 1 22.63 -6.59 0.73
CA THR A 1 21.46 -6.77 -0.17
C THR A 1 20.21 -6.89 0.68
N ALA A 2 19.09 -6.34 0.22
CA ALA A 2 17.81 -6.52 0.91
C ALA A 2 17.33 -7.96 0.69
N ASP A 3 17.51 -8.84 1.68
CA ASP A 3 17.01 -10.21 1.64
C ASP A 3 16.24 -10.55 2.93
N ALA A 4 15.50 -11.65 2.89
CA ALA A 4 14.63 -12.09 3.98
C ALA A 4 15.38 -12.30 5.30
N ASN A 5 16.61 -12.81 5.24
CA ASN A 5 17.41 -13.05 6.42
C ASN A 5 17.86 -11.73 7.05
N SER A 6 18.38 -10.83 6.23
CA SER A 6 18.78 -9.49 6.66
C SER A 6 17.60 -8.71 7.25
N TYR A 7 16.40 -8.88 6.71
CA TYR A 7 15.21 -8.29 7.30
C TYR A 7 14.87 -8.87 8.67
N LEU A 8 14.90 -10.20 8.83
CA LEU A 8 14.65 -10.85 10.13
C LEU A 8 15.67 -10.41 11.20
N ASP A 9 16.92 -10.18 10.81
CA ASP A 9 17.96 -9.67 11.72
C ASP A 9 17.63 -8.26 12.26
N HIS A 10 16.87 -7.46 11.50
CA HIS A 10 16.44 -6.11 11.86
C HIS A 10 14.94 -6.02 12.18
N PHE A 11 14.25 -7.16 12.35
CA PHE A 11 12.79 -7.20 12.39
C PHE A 11 12.23 -6.31 13.51
N ASP A 12 12.72 -6.47 14.74
CA ASP A 12 12.24 -5.70 15.89
C ASP A 12 12.54 -4.20 15.72
N GLU A 13 13.69 -3.84 15.16
CA GLU A 13 14.09 -2.45 14.93
C GLU A 13 13.18 -1.77 13.90
N VAL A 14 13.02 -2.40 12.73
CA VAL A 14 12.20 -1.87 11.64
C VAL A 14 10.73 -1.78 12.06
N LEU A 15 10.21 -2.84 12.71
CA LEU A 15 8.84 -2.88 13.19
C LEU A 15 8.58 -1.79 14.24
N PHE A 16 9.52 -1.59 15.17
CA PHE A 16 9.42 -0.55 16.17
C PHE A 16 9.46 0.85 15.55
N GLN A 17 10.37 1.13 14.63
CA GLN A 17 10.46 2.44 13.99
C GLN A 17 9.25 2.75 13.12
N LEU A 18 8.68 1.74 12.47
CA LEU A 18 7.48 1.90 11.65
C LEU A 18 6.20 2.06 12.49
N GLU A 19 6.16 1.47 13.69
CA GLU A 19 5.01 1.38 14.60
C GLU A 19 3.70 1.05 13.87
N SER A 20 3.76 0.10 12.92
CA SER A 20 2.62 -0.31 12.12
C SER A 20 2.72 -1.78 11.77
N ILE A 21 1.57 -2.43 11.71
CA ILE A 21 1.42 -3.77 11.13
C ILE A 21 1.14 -3.58 9.64
N SER A 22 2.03 -4.03 8.77
CA SER A 22 1.91 -3.84 7.32
C SER A 22 2.72 -4.85 6.51
N ASP A 23 2.67 -4.70 5.19
CA ASP A 23 3.68 -5.27 4.29
C ASP A 23 5.08 -4.73 4.64
N ILE A 24 6.11 -5.38 4.10
CA ILE A 24 7.49 -5.15 4.49
C ILE A 24 8.08 -3.93 3.79
N HIS A 25 8.57 -2.99 4.58
CA HIS A 25 9.18 -1.73 4.12
C HIS A 25 10.71 -1.70 4.26
N PHE A 26 11.36 -2.87 4.18
CA PHE A 26 12.81 -2.98 4.41
C PHE A 26 13.67 -2.33 3.32
N GLY A 27 13.24 -2.39 2.06
CA GLY A 27 13.97 -1.76 0.95
C GLY A 27 14.12 -0.24 1.15
N PRO A 28 13.01 0.51 1.32
CA PRO A 28 13.07 1.93 1.64
C PRO A 28 13.87 2.24 2.92
N TRP A 29 13.70 1.44 3.97
CA TRP A 29 14.49 1.57 5.21
C TRP A 29 16.00 1.54 4.93
N GLN A 30 16.47 0.53 4.18
CA GLN A 30 17.88 0.40 3.81
C GLN A 30 18.37 1.55 2.92
N ILE A 31 17.50 2.08 2.05
CA ILE A 31 17.84 3.24 1.20
C ILE A 31 18.08 4.47 2.06
N TYR A 32 17.19 4.77 3.01
CA TYR A 32 17.37 5.92 3.90
C TYR A 32 18.59 5.77 4.81
N LYS A 33 18.86 4.55 5.31
CA LYS A 33 20.10 4.25 6.01
C LYS A 33 21.33 4.55 5.15
N ALA A 34 21.36 4.04 3.92
CA ALA A 34 22.46 4.28 3.00
C ALA A 34 22.62 5.76 2.64
N GLN A 35 21.52 6.50 2.44
CA GLN A 35 21.54 7.94 2.24
C GLN A 35 22.20 8.65 3.43
N ARG A 36 21.79 8.33 4.66
CA ARG A 36 22.37 8.89 5.87
C ARG A 36 23.86 8.58 6.01
N ASP A 37 24.24 7.33 5.76
CA ASP A 37 25.64 6.88 5.82
C ASP A 37 26.53 7.63 4.81
N ASN A 38 25.94 8.15 3.74
CA ASN A 38 26.60 9.01 2.73
C ASN A 38 26.44 10.51 3.00
N GLY A 39 25.98 10.91 4.20
CA GLY A 39 25.86 12.31 4.61
C GLY A 39 24.64 13.04 4.07
N VAL A 40 23.69 12.34 3.43
CA VAL A 40 22.42 12.94 2.98
C VAL A 40 21.50 13.12 4.19
N VAL A 41 20.99 14.34 4.35
CA VAL A 41 20.07 14.71 5.44
C VAL A 41 18.70 15.15 4.96
N VAL A 42 18.56 15.45 3.66
CA VAL A 42 17.30 15.81 3.01
C VAL A 42 17.22 15.08 1.66
N THR A 43 16.05 14.51 1.35
CA THR A 43 15.74 13.83 0.08
C THR A 43 14.45 14.38 -0.53
N MET A 44 14.29 14.24 -1.84
CA MET A 44 13.08 14.60 -2.58
C MET A 44 12.42 13.36 -3.15
N ASP A 45 11.20 13.09 -2.69
CA ASP A 45 10.47 11.87 -3.02
C ASP A 45 9.17 12.22 -3.77
N GLY A 46 8.75 11.33 -4.67
CA GLY A 46 7.62 11.57 -5.58
C GLY A 46 6.23 11.32 -4.98
N HIS A 47 6.04 11.44 -3.67
CA HIS A 47 4.77 11.14 -2.99
C HIS A 47 3.63 12.08 -3.42
N GLY A 48 2.39 11.61 -3.34
CA GLY A 48 1.18 12.36 -3.70
C GLY A 48 0.86 12.41 -5.20
N GLY A 49 1.83 12.09 -6.07
CA GLY A 49 1.64 12.10 -7.52
C GLY A 49 0.64 11.04 -8.01
N ASP A 50 0.62 9.85 -7.41
CA ASP A 50 -0.32 8.81 -7.82
C ASP A 50 -1.76 9.12 -7.37
N GLU A 51 -1.94 9.59 -6.15
CA GLU A 51 -3.23 9.88 -5.53
C GLU A 51 -3.86 11.17 -6.06
N ALA A 52 -3.05 12.15 -6.51
CA ALA A 52 -3.55 13.37 -7.14
C ALA A 52 -3.84 13.22 -8.65
N LEU A 53 -3.04 12.40 -9.36
CA LEU A 53 -3.04 12.34 -10.83
C LEU A 53 -3.47 10.99 -11.42
N GLY A 54 -3.94 10.06 -10.60
CA GLY A 54 -4.52 8.81 -11.07
C GLY A 54 -3.48 7.78 -11.51
N GLY A 55 -2.55 7.43 -10.63
CA GLY A 55 -1.43 6.52 -10.94
C GLY A 55 -1.60 5.04 -10.61
N TYR A 56 -2.65 4.65 -9.88
CA TYR A 56 -2.96 3.24 -9.59
C TYR A 56 -4.04 2.66 -10.50
N GLN A 57 -4.00 1.34 -10.68
CA GLN A 57 -4.94 0.61 -11.54
C GLN A 57 -6.40 0.77 -11.09
N TRP A 58 -6.69 0.81 -9.78
CA TRP A 58 -8.06 0.97 -9.29
C TRP A 58 -8.70 2.32 -9.66
N TYR A 59 -7.91 3.32 -10.05
CA TYR A 59 -8.45 4.56 -10.61
C TYR A 59 -9.02 4.37 -12.01
N LEU A 60 -8.47 3.46 -12.81
CA LEU A 60 -9.07 3.06 -14.08
C LEU A 60 -10.42 2.39 -13.86
N GLU A 61 -10.55 1.56 -12.82
CA GLU A 61 -11.83 0.94 -12.47
C GLU A 61 -12.90 1.98 -12.12
N SER A 62 -12.53 3.05 -11.41
CA SER A 62 -13.43 4.18 -11.16
C SER A 62 -13.77 4.96 -12.42
N ALA A 63 -12.78 5.24 -13.28
CA ALA A 63 -13.01 5.93 -14.56
C ALA A 63 -13.91 5.10 -15.50
N LEU A 64 -13.79 3.77 -15.48
CA LEU A 64 -14.66 2.86 -16.23
C LEU A 64 -16.11 2.90 -15.72
N LYS A 65 -16.32 2.98 -14.40
CA LYS A 65 -17.66 3.18 -13.83
C LYS A 65 -18.30 4.45 -14.36
N ASP A 66 -17.54 5.53 -14.46
CA ASP A 66 -18.03 6.81 -14.97
C ASP A 66 -18.37 6.72 -16.46
N SER A 67 -17.50 6.13 -17.29
CA SER A 67 -17.75 6.01 -18.73
C SER A 67 -18.96 5.13 -19.06
N ILE A 68 -19.16 4.04 -18.31
CA ILE A 68 -20.31 3.15 -18.44
C ILE A 68 -21.59 3.88 -18.04
N ARG A 69 -21.60 4.60 -16.91
CA ARG A 69 -22.77 5.39 -16.46
C ARG A 69 -23.15 6.50 -17.42
N GLN A 70 -22.17 7.07 -18.11
CA GLN A 70 -22.36 8.11 -19.13
C GLN A 70 -22.63 7.55 -20.54
N PHE A 71 -22.72 6.22 -20.70
CA PHE A 71 -22.91 5.55 -21.99
C PHE A 71 -21.87 5.92 -23.06
N SER A 72 -20.63 6.25 -22.65
CA SER A 72 -19.56 6.62 -23.57
C SER A 72 -18.77 5.39 -24.03
N ILE A 73 -19.14 4.84 -25.18
CA ILE A 73 -18.46 3.69 -25.79
C ILE A 73 -17.00 4.00 -26.12
N PRO A 74 -16.64 5.11 -26.79
CA PRO A 74 -15.25 5.39 -27.15
C PRO A 74 -14.34 5.48 -25.93
N ARG A 75 -14.82 6.15 -24.87
CA ARG A 75 -14.07 6.28 -23.61
C ARG A 75 -13.90 4.96 -22.89
N THR A 76 -14.94 4.12 -22.90
CA THR A 76 -14.86 2.79 -22.28
C THR A 76 -13.82 1.92 -22.97
N LEU A 77 -13.80 1.90 -24.31
CA LEU A 77 -12.81 1.15 -25.09
C LEU A 77 -11.38 1.65 -24.85
N GLU A 78 -11.19 2.97 -24.78
CA GLU A 78 -9.91 3.59 -24.43
C GLU A 78 -9.44 3.15 -23.03
N LEU A 79 -10.31 3.20 -22.01
CA LEU A 79 -9.93 2.81 -20.65
C LEU A 79 -9.60 1.32 -20.53
N VAL A 80 -10.33 0.46 -21.26
CA VAL A 80 -10.02 -0.98 -21.33
C VAL A 80 -8.67 -1.21 -22.00
N SER A 81 -8.31 -0.46 -23.04
CA SER A 81 -7.00 -0.60 -23.70
C SER A 81 -5.86 -0.15 -22.79
N ILE A 82 -6.03 0.93 -22.02
CA ILE A 82 -5.07 1.37 -21.01
C ILE A 82 -4.90 0.28 -19.95
N LEU A 83 -6.01 -0.25 -19.43
CA LEU A 83 -5.99 -1.31 -18.42
C LEU A 83 -5.21 -2.54 -18.91
N ARG A 84 -5.41 -2.94 -20.18
CA ARG A 84 -4.66 -4.05 -20.80
C ARG A 84 -3.17 -3.76 -20.99
N GLY A 85 -2.82 -2.53 -21.35
CA GLY A 85 -1.42 -2.12 -21.54
C GLY A 85 -0.62 -1.94 -20.24
N LEU A 86 -1.27 -2.00 -19.07
CA LEU A 86 -0.62 -1.96 -17.77
C LEU A 86 -0.18 -3.34 -17.26
N ASP A 87 -0.76 -4.42 -17.77
CA ASP A 87 -0.46 -5.79 -17.35
C ASP A 87 0.58 -6.44 -18.29
N PRO A 88 1.80 -6.74 -17.81
CA PRO A 88 2.80 -7.41 -18.63
C PRO A 88 2.47 -8.89 -18.90
N PHE A 89 1.50 -9.48 -18.20
CA PHE A 89 1.06 -10.87 -18.37
C PHE A 89 -0.46 -10.93 -18.50
N PRO A 90 -1.02 -10.55 -19.66
CA PRO A 90 -2.47 -10.41 -19.83
C PRO A 90 -3.17 -11.74 -19.54
N ASN A 91 -3.75 -11.84 -18.35
CA ASN A 91 -4.61 -12.95 -17.99
C ASN A 91 -6.05 -12.49 -18.18
N GLU A 92 -6.77 -13.03 -19.16
CA GLU A 92 -8.17 -12.65 -19.43
C GLU A 92 -9.06 -12.74 -18.17
N ASN A 93 -8.74 -13.67 -17.26
CA ASN A 93 -9.43 -13.81 -15.98
C ASN A 93 -9.20 -12.65 -15.00
N PHE A 94 -8.07 -11.93 -15.08
CA PHE A 94 -7.78 -10.78 -14.23
C PHE A 94 -8.65 -9.58 -14.60
N TYR A 95 -8.80 -9.30 -15.90
CA TYR A 95 -9.68 -8.24 -16.41
C TYR A 95 -11.15 -8.53 -16.13
N LEU A 96 -11.59 -9.78 -16.35
CA LEU A 96 -12.94 -10.22 -16.02
C LEU A 96 -13.21 -10.08 -14.51
N LYS A 97 -12.24 -10.39 -13.64
CA LYS A 97 -12.35 -10.16 -12.19
C LYS A 97 -12.39 -8.68 -11.81
N GLY A 98 -11.62 -7.81 -12.47
CA GLY A 98 -11.68 -6.35 -12.27
C GLY A 98 -13.06 -5.78 -12.66
N LEU A 99 -13.58 -6.19 -13.81
CA LEU A 99 -14.95 -5.87 -14.23
C LEU A 99 -16.01 -6.46 -13.30
N GLN A 100 -15.83 -7.70 -12.83
CA GLN A 100 -16.72 -8.30 -11.82
C GLN A 100 -16.69 -7.54 -10.50
N LYS A 101 -15.54 -7.03 -10.02
CA LYS A 101 -15.46 -6.18 -8.82
C LYS A 101 -16.15 -4.83 -9.00
N VAL A 102 -16.13 -4.29 -10.23
CA VAL A 102 -16.87 -3.08 -10.59
C VAL A 102 -18.37 -3.29 -10.47
N ILE A 103 -18.87 -4.48 -10.86
CA ILE A 103 -20.29 -4.84 -10.90
C ILE A 103 -20.79 -5.41 -9.55
N ARG A 104 -19.94 -6.15 -8.83
CA ARG A 104 -20.21 -6.80 -7.55
C ARG A 104 -19.12 -6.43 -6.54
N PRO A 105 -19.31 -5.37 -5.73
CA PRO A 105 -18.38 -5.07 -4.64
C PRO A 105 -18.35 -6.27 -3.68
N GLY A 106 -17.15 -6.80 -3.42
CA GLY A 106 -16.97 -8.01 -2.63
C GLY A 106 -17.47 -7.86 -1.20
N THR A 107 -17.98 -8.94 -0.64
CA THR A 107 -18.36 -9.03 0.77
C THR A 107 -17.11 -8.94 1.65
N LEU A 108 -17.07 -8.01 2.60
CA LEU A 108 -16.04 -7.98 3.65
C LEU A 108 -16.04 -9.35 4.36
N GLN A 109 -14.94 -10.09 4.19
CA GLN A 109 -14.77 -11.40 4.83
C GLN A 109 -14.73 -11.15 6.35
N LYS A 110 -15.71 -11.67 7.10
CA LYS A 110 -15.69 -11.62 8.57
C LYS A 110 -14.37 -12.20 9.05
N GLN A 111 -13.60 -11.41 9.78
CA GLN A 111 -12.32 -11.82 10.34
C GLN A 111 -12.55 -12.90 11.39
N SER A 112 -12.34 -14.17 11.02
CA SER A 112 -12.66 -15.35 11.86
C SER A 112 -11.67 -15.61 13.01
N TRP A 113 -10.62 -14.81 13.09
CA TRP A 113 -9.46 -14.98 13.98
C TRP A 113 -9.38 -13.99 15.14
N LEU A 114 -10.14 -12.89 15.11
CA LEU A 114 -10.14 -11.90 16.18
C LEU A 114 -11.13 -12.37 17.24
N ARG A 115 -10.68 -12.40 18.50
CA ARG A 115 -11.54 -12.73 19.64
C ARG A 115 -12.31 -11.53 20.14
N MET A 116 -11.87 -10.33 19.79
CA MET A 116 -12.54 -9.06 20.09
C MET A 116 -13.13 -8.42 18.84
N LYS A 117 -14.26 -7.72 19.00
CA LYS A 117 -14.81 -6.87 17.94
C LYS A 117 -13.79 -5.74 17.69
N PRO A 118 -13.33 -5.52 16.45
CA PRO A 118 -12.51 -4.35 16.12
C PRO A 118 -13.22 -3.07 16.56
N ALA A 119 -12.46 -2.11 17.06
CA ALA A 119 -12.97 -0.76 17.28
C ALA A 119 -13.52 -0.20 15.96
N GLU A 120 -14.63 0.53 16.03
CA GLU A 120 -15.17 1.20 14.86
C GLU A 120 -14.27 2.38 14.52
N ALA A 121 -13.60 2.29 13.36
CA ALA A 121 -12.83 3.40 12.83
C ALA A 121 -13.80 4.47 12.32
N GLN A 122 -14.05 5.50 13.12
CA GLN A 122 -14.81 6.67 12.70
C GLN A 122 -13.86 7.77 12.25
N ASN A 123 -14.07 8.30 11.05
CA ASN A 123 -13.39 9.50 10.58
C ASN A 123 -14.45 10.58 10.30
N PRO A 124 -14.72 11.48 11.26
CA PRO A 124 -15.76 12.50 11.11
C PRO A 124 -15.47 13.46 9.95
N VAL A 125 -14.18 13.69 9.64
CA VAL A 125 -13.76 14.52 8.49
C VAL A 125 -14.18 13.85 7.18
N LEU A 126 -13.94 12.54 7.03
CA LEU A 126 -14.39 11.80 5.85
C LEU A 126 -15.90 11.87 5.67
N ALA A 127 -16.67 11.69 6.76
CA ALA A 127 -18.13 11.72 6.69
C ALA A 127 -18.67 13.09 6.26
N ALA A 128 -18.07 14.17 6.75
CA ALA A 128 -18.41 15.53 6.35
C ALA A 128 -18.03 15.81 4.88
N ASP A 129 -16.81 15.46 4.47
CA ASP A 129 -16.33 15.68 3.11
C ASP A 129 -17.16 14.89 2.08
N GLN A 130 -17.47 13.61 2.37
CA GLN A 130 -18.25 12.76 1.46
C GLN A 130 -19.62 13.34 1.09
N GLN A 131 -20.26 14.07 2.00
CA GLN A 131 -21.53 14.74 1.72
C GLN A 131 -21.38 15.91 0.75
N GLN A 132 -20.22 16.57 0.74
CA GLN A 132 -19.94 17.75 -0.07
C GLN A 132 -19.26 17.41 -1.40
N LEU A 133 -18.63 16.23 -1.52
CA LEU A 133 -17.92 15.79 -2.71
C LEU A 133 -18.85 15.65 -3.92
N LYS A 134 -18.74 16.62 -4.83
CA LYS A 134 -19.33 16.59 -6.18
C LYS A 134 -18.30 16.09 -7.19
N GLY A 135 -18.78 15.58 -8.32
CA GLY A 135 -17.91 15.06 -9.39
C GLY A 135 -18.13 13.59 -9.69
N ASP A 136 -17.30 13.08 -10.60
CA ASP A 136 -17.33 11.70 -11.07
C ASP A 136 -16.72 10.73 -10.02
N ALA A 137 -16.89 9.42 -10.24
CA ALA A 137 -16.40 8.39 -9.33
C ALA A 137 -14.87 8.41 -9.24
N LEU A 138 -14.15 8.73 -10.33
CA LEU A 138 -12.71 8.91 -10.29
C LEU A 138 -12.30 10.03 -9.34
N PHE A 139 -12.87 11.23 -9.49
CA PHE A 139 -12.59 12.38 -8.64
C PHE A 139 -12.82 12.05 -7.17
N LYS A 140 -13.97 11.46 -6.84
CA LYS A 140 -14.29 11.07 -5.46
C LYS A 140 -13.28 10.07 -4.89
N LYS A 141 -12.85 9.10 -5.70
CA LYS A 141 -11.87 8.09 -5.30
C LYS A 141 -10.47 8.71 -5.10
N LEU A 142 -10.03 9.60 -5.99
CA LEU A 142 -8.77 10.33 -5.84
C LEU A 142 -8.79 11.20 -4.59
N TYR A 143 -9.89 11.93 -4.34
CA TYR A 143 -10.01 12.79 -3.18
C TYR A 143 -9.89 12.01 -1.87
N ILE A 144 -10.63 10.89 -1.75
CA ILE A 144 -10.57 10.02 -0.57
C ILE A 144 -9.18 9.42 -0.39
N ASP A 145 -8.55 8.94 -1.47
CA ASP A 145 -7.21 8.35 -1.40
C ASP A 145 -6.14 9.37 -1.04
N PHE A 146 -6.28 10.61 -1.49
CA PHE A 146 -5.34 11.68 -1.21
C PHE A 146 -5.48 12.21 0.23
N HIS A 147 -6.71 12.45 0.71
CA HIS A 147 -6.92 13.12 2.00
C HIS A 147 -7.08 12.16 3.18
N ILE A 148 -7.55 10.93 2.95
CA ILE A 148 -8.10 10.10 4.03
C ILE A 148 -7.46 8.71 4.14
N SER A 149 -7.27 7.99 3.04
CA SER A 149 -6.88 6.57 3.09
C SER A 149 -5.43 6.31 2.68
N GLN A 150 -5.14 6.41 1.38
CA GLN A 150 -3.90 5.89 0.81
C GLN A 150 -2.69 6.78 1.13
N LEU A 151 -2.74 8.04 0.72
CA LEU A 151 -1.62 8.96 0.85
C LEU A 151 -1.22 9.20 2.32
N PRO A 152 -2.14 9.41 3.28
CA PRO A 152 -1.76 9.55 4.69
C PRO A 152 -0.98 8.34 5.21
N THR A 153 -1.37 7.13 4.80
CA THR A 153 -0.66 5.89 5.17
C THR A 153 0.74 5.87 4.56
N VAL A 154 0.87 6.22 3.28
CA VAL A 154 2.17 6.30 2.58
C VAL A 154 3.08 7.32 3.26
N LEU A 155 2.58 8.53 3.52
CA LEU A 155 3.36 9.60 4.15
C LEU A 155 3.84 9.20 5.54
N ARG A 156 2.95 8.64 6.38
CA ARG A 156 3.33 8.16 7.70
C ARG A 156 4.44 7.10 7.62
N ASN A 157 4.31 6.15 6.70
CA ASN A 157 5.30 5.08 6.57
C ASN A 157 6.65 5.64 6.12
N PHE A 158 6.70 6.45 5.06
CA PHE A 158 7.96 6.99 4.53
C PHE A 158 8.61 8.05 5.43
N ASP A 159 7.81 8.84 6.17
CA ASP A 159 8.30 9.73 7.22
C ASP A 159 9.01 8.93 8.33
N ARG A 160 8.37 7.88 8.85
CA ARG A 160 8.97 7.03 9.89
C ARG A 160 10.23 6.29 9.42
N LEU A 161 10.20 5.73 8.20
CA LEU A 161 11.33 5.00 7.63
C LEU A 161 12.54 5.91 7.39
N SER A 162 12.30 7.15 6.97
CA SER A 162 13.38 8.13 6.75
C SER A 162 13.91 8.73 8.04
N MET A 163 13.02 9.09 8.96
CA MET A 163 13.38 9.66 10.27
C MET A 163 14.06 8.65 11.19
N ALA A 164 13.82 7.35 11.02
CA ALA A 164 14.61 6.29 11.65
C ALA A 164 16.12 6.44 11.41
N HIS A 165 16.51 7.08 10.31
CA HIS A 165 17.89 7.36 9.93
C HIS A 165 18.21 8.86 9.88
N GLY A 166 17.33 9.73 10.41
CA GLY A 166 17.56 11.18 10.41
C GLY A 166 17.68 11.78 9.01
N VAL A 167 16.86 11.31 8.07
CA VAL A 167 16.72 11.86 6.72
C VAL A 167 15.35 12.53 6.60
N GLU A 168 15.32 13.81 6.22
CA GLU A 168 14.08 14.54 5.97
C GLU A 168 13.58 14.33 4.54
N VAL A 169 12.37 13.80 4.39
CA VAL A 169 11.71 13.62 3.08
C VAL A 169 10.90 14.87 2.72
N ARG A 170 11.12 15.40 1.52
CA ARG A 170 10.31 16.45 0.90
C ARG A 170 9.51 15.85 -0.26
N ALA A 171 8.23 16.21 -0.39
CA ALA A 171 7.35 15.73 -1.46
C ALA A 171 6.91 16.89 -2.39
N PRO A 172 7.68 17.26 -3.42
CA PRO A 172 7.37 18.43 -4.26
C PRO A 172 6.01 18.37 -4.96
N LEU A 173 5.54 17.17 -5.32
CA LEU A 173 4.24 16.99 -5.97
C LEU A 173 3.06 17.29 -5.03
N MET A 174 3.30 17.44 -3.73
CA MET A 174 2.31 17.82 -2.74
C MET A 174 2.23 19.32 -2.46
N ASP A 175 2.94 20.16 -3.24
CA ASP A 175 2.72 21.59 -3.18
C ASP A 175 1.24 21.91 -3.39
N TRP A 176 0.65 22.69 -2.49
CA TRP A 176 -0.79 22.94 -2.49
C TRP A 176 -1.28 23.55 -3.82
N ARG A 177 -0.45 24.32 -4.53
CA ARG A 177 -0.79 24.90 -5.84
C ARG A 177 -0.92 23.81 -6.89
N LEU A 178 0.02 22.84 -6.88
CA LEU A 178 -0.03 21.69 -7.78
C LEU A 178 -1.21 20.79 -7.46
N ILE A 179 -1.53 20.59 -6.19
CA ILE A 179 -2.67 19.78 -5.77
C ILE A 179 -4.00 20.45 -6.14
N CYS A 180 -4.18 21.75 -5.86
CA CYS A 180 -5.37 22.48 -6.27
C CYS A 180 -5.56 22.44 -7.79
N PHE A 181 -4.48 22.64 -8.55
CA PHE A 181 -4.51 22.52 -10.01
C PHE A 181 -4.84 21.08 -10.45
N ALA A 182 -4.20 20.07 -9.86
CA ALA A 182 -4.48 18.66 -10.15
C ALA A 182 -5.95 18.32 -9.96
N PHE A 183 -6.55 18.74 -8.84
CA PHE A 183 -7.96 18.49 -8.54
C PHE A 183 -8.94 19.34 -9.36
N SER A 184 -8.53 20.49 -9.92
CA SER A 184 -9.39 21.28 -10.82
C SER A 184 -9.47 20.71 -12.24
N LEU A 185 -8.57 19.80 -12.62
CA LEU A 185 -8.53 19.22 -13.96
C LEU A 185 -9.60 18.14 -14.18
N PRO A 186 -10.12 18.01 -15.41
CA PRO A 186 -11.00 16.90 -15.76
C PRO A 186 -10.28 15.56 -15.66
N SER A 187 -11.05 14.49 -15.41
CA SER A 187 -10.57 13.11 -15.30
C SER A 187 -9.80 12.62 -16.53
N SER A 188 -10.14 13.09 -17.74
CA SER A 188 -9.45 12.78 -19.00
C SER A 188 -8.02 13.34 -19.09
N SER A 189 -7.68 14.38 -18.32
CA SER A 189 -6.31 14.89 -18.20
C SER A 189 -5.44 14.00 -17.32
N LYS A 190 -6.05 13.25 -16.39
CA LYS A 190 -5.35 12.35 -15.48
C LYS A 190 -5.13 10.97 -16.10
N ILE A 191 -6.16 10.45 -16.77
CA ILE A 191 -6.16 9.13 -17.38
C ILE A 191 -6.67 9.24 -18.82
N GLY A 192 -5.88 8.82 -19.79
CA GLY A 192 -6.26 8.87 -21.21
C GLY A 192 -5.07 8.66 -22.13
N GLN A 193 -5.33 8.54 -23.43
CA GLN A 193 -4.35 8.41 -24.49
C GLN A 193 -3.31 7.30 -24.24
N GLY A 194 -3.73 6.18 -23.66
CA GLY A 194 -2.82 5.07 -23.34
C GLY A 194 -2.18 5.14 -21.96
N PHE A 195 -2.39 6.20 -21.17
CA PHE A 195 -1.60 6.45 -19.96
C PHE A 195 -2.43 6.82 -18.71
N THR A 196 -1.92 6.37 -17.56
CA THR A 196 -2.19 6.95 -16.23
C THR A 196 -1.26 8.12 -15.97
N LYS A 197 -1.63 9.05 -15.06
CA LYS A 197 -0.87 10.29 -14.80
C LYS A 197 -0.53 11.04 -16.09
N ARG A 198 -1.46 11.05 -17.06
CA ARG A 198 -1.24 11.56 -18.41
C ARG A 198 -0.67 12.99 -18.38
N ILE A 199 -1.31 13.91 -17.66
CA ILE A 199 -0.83 15.29 -17.59
C ILE A 199 0.60 15.41 -17.04
N LEU A 200 1.00 14.58 -16.08
CA LEU A 200 2.39 14.59 -15.58
C LEU A 200 3.37 14.15 -16.68
N ARG A 201 2.99 13.15 -17.48
CA ARG A 201 3.79 12.66 -18.61
C ARG A 201 3.85 13.67 -19.75
N ASP A 202 2.77 14.41 -19.97
CA ASP A 202 2.74 15.48 -20.97
C ASP A 202 3.64 16.65 -20.52
N ALA A 203 3.59 17.03 -19.23
CA ALA A 203 4.37 18.13 -18.67
C ALA A 203 5.89 17.91 -18.64
N VAL A 204 6.36 16.65 -18.77
CA VAL A 204 7.78 16.28 -18.71
C VAL A 204 8.30 15.69 -20.03
N SER A 205 7.58 15.89 -21.15
CA SER A 205 7.98 15.38 -22.48
C SER A 205 9.39 15.73 -22.87
N ASP A 206 9.83 16.93 -22.52
CA ASP A 206 11.11 17.47 -22.96
C ASP A 206 12.18 17.35 -21.86
N ILE A 207 11.87 16.66 -20.76
CA ILE A 207 12.73 16.51 -19.57
C ILE A 207 13.17 15.06 -19.38
N LEU A 208 12.25 14.10 -19.53
CA LEU A 208 12.54 12.69 -19.27
C LEU A 208 12.72 11.89 -20.57
N PRO A 209 13.63 10.89 -20.61
CA PRO A 209 13.71 9.97 -21.73
C PRO A 209 12.37 9.28 -22.00
N GLU A 210 12.01 9.12 -23.28
CA GLU A 210 10.75 8.50 -23.70
C GLU A 210 10.53 7.10 -23.12
N SER A 211 11.60 6.32 -22.93
CA SER A 211 11.55 5.00 -22.29
C SER A 211 11.06 5.05 -20.84
N VAL A 212 11.34 6.14 -20.12
CA VAL A 212 10.87 6.36 -18.75
C VAL A 212 9.47 6.98 -18.78
N ARG A 213 9.31 8.04 -19.58
CA ARG A 213 8.07 8.83 -19.64
C ARG A 213 6.88 8.06 -20.17
N ARG A 214 7.08 7.15 -21.14
CA ARG A 214 6.02 6.33 -21.74
C ARG A 214 5.92 4.94 -21.12
N ARG A 215 6.66 4.65 -20.05
CA ARG A 215 6.50 3.38 -19.32
C ARG A 215 5.12 3.32 -18.69
N THR A 216 4.30 2.39 -19.15
CA THR A 216 2.94 2.16 -18.64
C THR A 216 2.99 1.41 -17.31
N GLN A 217 3.86 0.41 -17.21
CA GLN A 217 4.01 -0.45 -16.03
C GLN A 217 4.28 0.37 -14.75
N LYS A 218 3.48 0.16 -13.72
CA LYS A 218 3.73 0.68 -12.38
C LYS A 218 4.62 -0.32 -11.63
N LEU A 219 5.75 0.16 -11.11
CA LEU A 219 6.66 -0.63 -10.29
C LEU A 219 6.70 0.01 -8.91
N GLY A 220 6.35 -0.76 -7.88
CA GLY A 220 6.58 -0.39 -6.49
C GLY A 220 7.92 -0.96 -6.01
N PHE A 221 8.26 -0.70 -4.74
CA PHE A 221 9.32 -1.48 -4.10
C PHE A 221 8.93 -2.96 -4.07
N PRO A 222 9.84 -3.88 -4.43
CA PRO A 222 9.53 -5.30 -4.39
C PRO A 222 9.19 -5.68 -2.94
N ASN A 223 8.04 -6.31 -2.76
CA ASN A 223 7.71 -6.88 -1.45
C ASN A 223 8.62 -8.07 -1.21
N LEU A 224 9.15 -8.19 0.00
CA LEU A 224 10.10 -9.23 0.36
C LEU A 224 9.32 -10.49 0.75
N GLU A 225 8.63 -11.12 -0.20
CA GLU A 225 7.73 -12.26 0.09
C GLU A 225 8.41 -13.40 0.86
N GLN A 226 9.70 -13.61 0.57
CA GLN A 226 10.54 -14.58 1.26
C GLN A 226 10.63 -14.34 2.78
N ALA A 227 10.38 -13.13 3.26
CA ALA A 227 10.41 -12.80 4.68
C ALA A 227 9.30 -13.46 5.50
N TRP A 228 8.27 -14.04 4.88
CA TRP A 228 7.30 -14.90 5.57
C TRP A 228 7.15 -16.29 4.94
N THR A 229 7.77 -16.56 3.79
CA THR A 229 7.71 -17.89 3.15
C THR A 229 8.97 -18.73 3.34
N SER A 230 10.12 -18.13 3.66
CA SER A 230 11.37 -18.87 3.86
C SER A 230 11.32 -19.79 5.09
N ASN A 231 12.12 -20.86 5.09
CA ASN A 231 12.21 -21.79 6.23
C ASN A 231 12.53 -21.06 7.55
N ARG A 232 13.52 -20.14 7.52
CA ARG A 232 13.88 -19.33 8.69
C ARG A 232 12.71 -18.47 9.16
N SER A 233 11.98 -17.84 8.25
CA SER A 233 10.80 -17.04 8.58
C SER A 233 9.70 -17.89 9.23
N ARG A 234 9.53 -19.14 8.80
CA ARG A 234 8.56 -20.05 9.38
C ARG A 234 8.95 -20.48 10.79
N GLU A 235 10.23 -20.78 11.02
CA GLU A 235 10.78 -21.06 12.34
C GLU A 235 10.56 -19.85 13.27
N PHE A 236 10.93 -18.65 12.81
CA PHE A 236 10.72 -17.41 13.54
C PHE A 236 9.25 -17.16 13.90
N MET A 237 8.33 -17.31 12.93
CA MET A 237 6.90 -17.21 13.19
C MET A 237 6.42 -18.29 14.16
N SER A 238 6.95 -19.51 14.06
CA SER A 238 6.61 -20.63 14.94
C SER A 238 7.00 -20.33 16.38
N ASP A 239 8.20 -19.82 16.62
CA ASP A 239 8.66 -19.47 17.96
C ASP A 239 7.73 -18.45 18.63
N ILE A 240 7.32 -17.42 17.89
CA ILE A 240 6.42 -16.39 18.40
C ILE A 240 5.01 -16.93 18.59
N VAL A 241 4.44 -17.66 17.62
CA VAL A 241 3.08 -18.22 17.72
C VAL A 241 2.96 -19.22 18.87
N HIS A 242 4.04 -19.94 19.20
CA HIS A 242 4.08 -20.89 20.32
C HIS A 242 4.54 -20.26 21.64
N SER A 243 4.88 -18.98 21.69
CA SER A 243 5.16 -18.28 22.96
C SER A 243 3.94 -18.25 23.88
N ALA A 244 4.17 -18.13 25.20
CA ALA A 244 3.08 -18.08 26.18
C ALA A 244 2.23 -16.82 25.98
N GLU A 245 2.88 -15.70 25.72
CA GLU A 245 2.27 -14.38 25.49
C GLU A 245 1.33 -14.42 24.28
N PHE A 246 1.77 -15.03 23.17
CA PHE A 246 0.94 -15.13 21.97
C PHE A 246 -0.27 -16.04 22.18
N ARG A 247 -0.09 -17.18 22.85
CA ARG A 247 -1.17 -18.16 23.11
C ARG A 247 -2.24 -17.62 24.06
N GLN A 248 -1.82 -16.83 25.05
CA GLN A 248 -2.71 -16.27 26.07
C GLN A 248 -3.35 -14.94 25.65
N SER A 249 -3.01 -14.40 24.47
CA SER A 249 -3.54 -13.14 23.99
C SER A 249 -5.07 -13.15 23.91
N PRO A 250 -5.76 -12.13 24.47
CA PRO A 250 -7.21 -11.98 24.34
C PRO A 250 -7.61 -11.42 22.96
N VAL A 251 -6.65 -11.01 22.12
CA VAL A 251 -6.90 -10.31 20.86
C VAL A 251 -7.25 -11.29 19.73
N TRP A 252 -6.58 -12.44 19.68
CA TRP A 252 -6.67 -13.38 18.56
C TRP A 252 -6.82 -14.84 19.01
N ASP A 253 -7.27 -15.67 18.08
CA ASP A 253 -7.42 -17.10 18.26
C ASP A 253 -6.12 -17.86 17.90
N ALA A 254 -5.24 -18.00 18.90
CA ALA A 254 -3.91 -18.58 18.73
C ALA A 254 -3.93 -20.01 18.17
N GLU A 255 -4.92 -20.83 18.53
CA GLU A 255 -5.04 -22.20 18.01
C GLU A 255 -5.33 -22.21 16.50
N LYS A 256 -6.21 -21.32 16.02
CA LYS A 256 -6.50 -21.20 14.60
C LYS A 256 -5.26 -20.72 13.84
N ILE A 257 -4.54 -19.73 14.37
CA ILE A 257 -3.32 -19.19 13.75
C ILE A 257 -2.22 -20.27 13.68
N SER A 258 -2.01 -21.03 14.77
CA SER A 258 -1.06 -22.14 14.81
C SER A 258 -1.40 -23.22 13.78
N LYS A 259 -2.69 -23.61 13.65
CA LYS A 259 -3.13 -24.56 12.62
C LYS A 259 -2.84 -24.07 11.20
N ILE A 260 -3.03 -22.77 10.92
CA ILE A 260 -2.71 -22.20 9.60
C ILE A 260 -1.21 -22.29 9.33
N LEU A 261 -0.37 -21.91 10.31
CA LEU A 261 1.08 -21.99 10.18
C LEU A 261 1.57 -23.43 9.91
N GLN A 262 0.97 -24.42 10.59
CA GLN A 262 1.28 -25.84 10.42
C GLN A 262 0.77 -26.42 9.09
N ALA A 263 -0.43 -26.01 8.65
CA ALA A 263 -1.04 -26.51 7.43
C ALA A 263 -0.34 -26.01 6.16
N ALA A 264 0.25 -24.82 6.21
CA ALA A 264 0.85 -24.16 5.07
C ALA A 264 2.14 -24.82 4.59
N ASN A 265 2.09 -25.99 3.96
CA ASN A 265 3.27 -26.77 3.58
C ASN A 265 3.81 -26.49 2.15
N SER A 266 3.32 -25.45 1.45
CA SER A 266 3.80 -25.14 0.09
C SER A 266 3.83 -23.64 -0.25
N ASP A 267 4.66 -23.28 -1.24
CA ASP A 267 4.75 -21.94 -1.84
C ASP A 267 3.39 -21.39 -2.32
N LYS A 268 2.42 -22.25 -2.59
CA LYS A 268 1.07 -21.87 -3.04
C LYS A 268 0.21 -21.24 -1.94
N GLU A 269 0.69 -21.21 -0.69
CA GLU A 269 -0.04 -20.68 0.46
C GLU A 269 0.58 -19.40 1.05
N GLY A 270 1.42 -18.68 0.28
CA GLY A 270 2.04 -17.42 0.71
C GLY A 270 1.07 -16.39 1.30
N ASN A 271 -0.18 -16.35 0.81
CA ASN A 271 -1.24 -15.50 1.37
C ASN A 271 -1.66 -15.90 2.79
N GLN A 272 -1.66 -17.19 3.12
CA GLN A 272 -1.99 -17.66 4.47
C GLN A 272 -0.86 -17.34 5.44
N LEU A 273 0.39 -17.58 5.01
CA LEU A 273 1.59 -17.24 5.78
C LEU A 273 1.71 -15.74 6.01
N HIS A 274 1.42 -14.91 5.01
CA HIS A 274 1.38 -13.46 5.17
C HIS A 274 0.40 -13.04 6.26
N ARG A 275 -0.75 -13.71 6.37
CA ARG A 275 -1.70 -13.40 7.43
C ARG A 275 -1.17 -13.78 8.81
N VAL A 276 -0.49 -14.92 8.95
CA VAL A 276 0.19 -15.29 10.21
C VAL A 276 1.26 -14.25 10.56
N TRP A 277 2.04 -13.83 9.56
CA TRP A 277 3.07 -12.81 9.68
C TRP A 277 2.56 -11.49 10.29
N LEU A 278 1.39 -11.00 9.87
CA LEU A 278 0.79 -9.80 10.45
C LEU A 278 0.47 -9.93 11.95
N HIS A 279 0.10 -11.13 12.42
CA HIS A 279 -0.13 -11.39 13.85
C HIS A 279 1.19 -11.46 14.63
N VAL A 280 2.22 -12.03 14.01
CA VAL A 280 3.57 -12.06 14.55
C VAL A 280 4.13 -10.64 14.72
N GLN A 281 3.90 -9.76 13.74
CA GLN A 281 4.19 -8.32 13.88
C GLN A 281 3.40 -7.71 15.05
N ALA A 282 2.09 -7.94 15.13
CA ALA A 282 1.26 -7.39 16.19
C ALA A 282 1.78 -7.78 17.59
N ALA A 283 2.02 -9.08 17.80
CA ALA A 283 2.53 -9.59 19.07
C ALA A 283 3.91 -9.04 19.42
N SER A 284 4.80 -8.95 18.43
CA SER A 284 6.15 -8.42 18.63
C SER A 284 6.12 -6.93 18.97
N LEU A 285 5.28 -6.15 18.29
CA LEU A 285 5.11 -4.73 18.56
C LEU A 285 4.55 -4.48 19.96
N MET A 286 3.55 -5.26 20.40
CA MET A 286 3.03 -5.21 21.77
C MET A 286 4.15 -5.48 22.80
N ARG A 287 4.93 -6.54 22.59
CA ARG A 287 6.07 -6.90 23.45
C ARG A 287 7.11 -5.77 23.52
N LEU A 288 7.45 -5.17 22.38
CA LEU A 288 8.44 -4.08 22.30
C LEU A 288 7.98 -2.83 23.08
N PHE A 289 6.70 -2.47 22.97
CA PHE A 289 6.14 -1.35 23.73
C PHE A 289 6.09 -1.63 25.23
N ASP A 290 5.69 -2.84 25.64
CA ASP A 290 5.66 -3.23 27.05
C ASP A 290 7.07 -3.22 27.67
N ALA A 291 8.08 -3.71 26.94
CA ALA A 291 9.46 -3.68 27.39
C ALA A 291 9.96 -2.24 27.63
N ARG A 292 9.66 -1.31 26.72
CA ARG A 292 10.03 0.11 26.89
C ARG A 292 9.25 0.79 28.00
N LYS A 293 7.96 0.51 28.15
CA LYS A 293 7.16 1.05 29.27
C LYS A 293 7.80 0.70 30.61
N ARG A 294 8.33 -0.51 30.75
CA ARG A 294 9.04 -0.95 31.97
C ARG A 294 10.40 -0.29 32.14
N SER A 295 11.12 0.06 31.06
CA SER A 295 12.42 0.76 31.18
C SER A 295 12.31 2.22 31.61
N PHE A 296 11.12 2.82 31.48
CA PHE A 296 10.84 4.20 31.93
C PHE A 296 10.17 4.28 33.31
N ALA A 297 9.83 3.13 33.91
CA ALA A 297 9.23 3.01 35.24
C ALA A 297 10.30 2.64 36.28
#